data_AF-A0A9W9YX64-F1
#
_entry.id   AF-A0A9W9YX64-F1
#
_cell.length_a   1.000
_cell.length_b   1.000
_cell.length_c   1.000
_cell.angle_alpha   90.00
_cell.angle_beta   90.00
_cell.angle_gamma   90.00
#
_symmetry.space_group_name_H-M   'P 1'
#
loop_
_entity.id
_entity.type
_entity.pdbx_description
1 polymer ?
#
loop_
_entity_poly.entity_id
_entity_poly.type
_entity_poly.pdbx_seq_one_letter_code
_entity_poly.pdbx_strand_id
1 'polypeptide(L)'
;MSYSVLAPLITPFVVLYFGFGYIVWMHQILCVYIPVYSSGGRMWPILFNRIIAGMIVFHLLMTGVLTLKECFAASVSMLPLPVITILFFLFIQQHCLKPSMYLSLNMAVGLAEASPHFLQEVARSYVRNHRVPPAYGLSTSSTNGDYLYDYEEISPDMTPTPSCGRHSLNEQLARMVGTRSVDWRELLT
;
A
#
# COMPACT_ATOMS: atom_id res chain seq x y z
N MET A 1 24.65 1.36 -5.21
CA MET A 1 25.23 2.50 -5.95
C MET A 1 26.75 2.52 -5.83
N SER A 2 27.33 2.68 -4.64
CA SER A 2 28.79 2.74 -4.41
C SER A 2 29.61 1.60 -5.00
N TYR A 3 29.17 0.34 -4.78
CA TYR A 3 29.91 -0.82 -5.26
C TYR A 3 29.97 -0.96 -6.80
N SER A 4 29.05 -0.32 -7.52
CA SER A 4 29.07 -0.34 -8.99
C SER A 4 30.32 0.34 -9.57
N VAL A 5 30.91 1.29 -8.84
CA VAL A 5 32.12 2.01 -9.27
C VAL A 5 33.38 1.31 -8.75
N LEU A 6 33.33 0.71 -7.56
CA LEU A 6 34.49 0.06 -6.93
C LEU A 6 34.79 -1.32 -7.52
N ALA A 7 33.75 -2.12 -7.79
CA ALA A 7 33.90 -3.49 -8.25
C ALA A 7 32.76 -3.82 -9.25
N PRO A 8 32.90 -3.47 -10.54
CA PRO A 8 31.84 -3.68 -11.53
C PRO A 8 31.49 -5.16 -11.73
N LEU A 9 32.40 -6.07 -11.32
CA LEU A 9 32.19 -7.51 -11.41
C LEU A 9 31.08 -8.03 -10.48
N ILE A 10 30.78 -7.35 -9.36
CA ILE A 10 29.69 -7.79 -8.46
C ILE A 10 28.30 -7.42 -8.99
N THR A 11 28.22 -6.38 -9.83
CA THR A 11 26.97 -5.85 -10.38
C THR A 11 26.14 -6.90 -11.14
N PRO A 12 26.70 -7.69 -12.08
CA PRO A 12 25.90 -8.72 -12.77
C PRO A 12 25.36 -9.80 -11.82
N PHE A 13 26.07 -10.14 -10.74
CA PHE A 13 25.57 -11.11 -9.75
C PHE A 13 24.36 -10.57 -8.97
N VAL A 14 24.38 -9.28 -8.60
CA VAL A 14 23.24 -8.63 -7.93
C VAL A 14 22.04 -8.53 -8.88
N VAL A 15 22.27 -8.21 -10.15
CA VAL A 15 21.20 -8.16 -11.17
C VAL A 15 20.57 -9.54 -11.36
N LEU A 16 21.38 -10.60 -11.44
CA LEU A 16 20.87 -11.98 -11.49
C LEU A 16 20.01 -12.31 -10.26
N TYR A 17 20.50 -12.00 -9.05
CA TYR A 17 19.76 -12.24 -7.81
C TYR A 17 18.41 -11.51 -7.79
N PHE A 18 18.39 -10.22 -8.13
CA PHE A 18 17.15 -9.45 -8.22
C PHE A 18 16.23 -9.95 -9.33
N GLY A 19 16.77 -10.38 -10.47
CA GLY A 19 16.00 -10.93 -11.58
C GLY A 19 15.28 -12.23 -11.21
N PHE A 20 15.98 -13.18 -10.57
CA PHE A 20 15.35 -14.39 -10.04
C PHE A 20 14.32 -14.08 -8.96
N GLY A 21 14.65 -13.18 -8.03
CA GLY A 21 13.72 -12.72 -6.99
C GLY A 21 12.44 -12.11 -7.58
N TYR A 22 12.56 -11.33 -8.65
CA TYR A 22 11.42 -10.73 -9.34
C TYR A 22 10.45 -11.78 -9.90
N ILE A 23 10.96 -12.83 -10.54
CA ILE A 23 10.14 -13.91 -11.10
C ILE A 23 9.37 -14.63 -9.98
N VAL A 24 10.06 -14.98 -8.89
CA VAL A 24 9.45 -15.67 -7.74
C VAL A 24 8.39 -14.78 -7.09
N TRP A 25 8.70 -13.51 -6.87
CA TRP A 25 7.77 -12.57 -6.23
C TRP A 25 6.52 -12.33 -7.09
N MET A 26 6.68 -12.21 -8.41
CA MET A 26 5.56 -12.10 -9.33
C MET A 26 4.64 -13.33 -9.23
N HIS A 27 5.20 -14.53 -9.19
CA HIS A 27 4.41 -15.75 -9.03
C HIS A 27 3.66 -15.79 -7.69
N GLN A 28 4.28 -15.34 -6.60
CA GLN A 28 3.64 -15.27 -5.28
C GLN A 28 2.47 -14.28 -5.26
N ILE A 29 2.62 -13.10 -5.88
CA ILE A 29 1.56 -12.09 -5.93
C ILE A 29 0.34 -12.62 -6.69
N LEU A 30 0.54 -13.34 -7.79
CA LEU A 30 -0.56 -13.80 -8.63
C LEU A 30 -1.29 -15.02 -8.04
N CYS A 31 -0.58 -15.93 -7.38
CA CYS A 31 -1.14 -17.21 -6.97
C CYS A 31 -1.52 -17.31 -5.48
N VAL A 32 -0.86 -16.55 -4.60
CA VAL A 32 -0.95 -16.77 -3.15
C VAL A 32 -1.44 -15.52 -2.40
N TYR A 33 -0.97 -14.34 -2.78
CA TYR A 33 -1.33 -13.11 -2.07
C TYR A 33 -2.68 -12.56 -2.53
N ILE A 34 -3.65 -12.56 -1.63
CA ILE A 34 -4.93 -11.85 -1.81
C ILE A 34 -4.78 -10.44 -1.21
N PRO A 35 -4.80 -9.37 -2.02
CA PRO A 35 -4.63 -8.01 -1.51
C PRO A 35 -5.90 -7.58 -0.74
N VAL A 36 -5.80 -7.51 0.59
CA VAL A 36 -6.88 -7.04 1.47
C VAL A 36 -7.02 -5.51 1.44
N TYR A 37 -5.94 -4.82 1.05
CA TYR A 37 -5.87 -3.36 0.96
C TYR A 37 -5.39 -2.93 -0.43
N SER A 38 -6.19 -2.08 -1.10
CA SER A 38 -5.79 -1.46 -2.37
C SER A 38 -5.17 -0.09 -2.08
N SER A 39 -3.86 -0.04 -1.88
CA SER A 39 -3.16 1.23 -1.59
C SER A 39 -3.00 2.14 -2.81
N GLY A 40 -3.59 1.83 -3.97
CA GLY A 40 -3.61 2.70 -5.16
C GLY A 40 -2.25 3.22 -5.63
N GLY A 41 -1.15 2.53 -5.30
CA GLY A 41 0.21 2.97 -5.64
C GLY A 41 0.83 4.04 -4.73
N ARG A 42 0.21 4.40 -3.59
CA ARG A 42 0.76 5.39 -2.63
C ARG A 42 2.16 5.06 -2.10
N MET A 43 2.59 3.79 -2.19
CA MET A 43 3.94 3.37 -1.78
C MET A 43 5.05 3.83 -2.74
N TRP A 44 4.73 4.05 -4.03
CA TRP A 44 5.69 4.44 -5.05
C TRP A 44 6.50 5.70 -4.70
N PRO A 45 5.88 6.83 -4.34
CA PRO A 45 6.64 8.03 -3.99
C PRO A 45 7.54 7.86 -2.75
N ILE A 46 7.12 7.04 -1.79
CA ILE A 46 7.90 6.76 -0.57
C ILE A 46 9.19 6.03 -0.94
N LEU A 47 9.09 5.00 -1.77
CA LEU A 47 10.24 4.24 -2.26
C LEU A 47 11.16 5.13 -3.12
N PHE A 48 10.58 5.89 -4.04
CA PHE A 48 11.31 6.79 -4.92
C PHE A 48 12.12 7.84 -4.15
N ASN A 49 11.54 8.43 -3.10
CA ASN A 49 12.24 9.37 -2.22
C ASN A 49 13.47 8.72 -1.56
N ARG A 50 13.35 7.49 -1.05
CA ARG A 50 14.48 6.76 -0.45
C ARG A 50 15.60 6.48 -1.46
N ILE A 51 15.25 6.11 -2.69
CA ILE A 51 16.23 5.85 -3.77
C ILE A 51 16.99 7.14 -4.12
N ILE A 52 16.29 8.26 -4.26
CA ILE A 52 16.94 9.55 -4.53
C ILE A 52 17.84 9.99 -3.39
N ALA A 53 17.39 9.87 -2.14
CA ALA A 53 18.23 10.20 -0.99
C ALA A 53 19.54 9.39 -0.99
N GLY A 54 19.47 8.08 -1.28
CA GLY A 54 20.65 7.23 -1.44
C GLY A 54 21.55 7.62 -2.62
N MET A 55 20.96 8.07 -3.73
CA MET A 55 21.70 8.59 -4.89
C MET A 55 22.44 9.90 -4.58
N ILE A 56 21.81 10.83 -3.87
CA ILE A 56 22.43 12.10 -3.47
C ILE A 56 23.63 11.83 -2.56
N VAL A 57 23.47 10.97 -1.55
CA VAL A 57 24.57 10.57 -0.66
C VAL A 57 25.70 9.93 -1.45
N PHE A 58 25.40 9.08 -2.44
CA PHE A 58 26.40 8.47 -3.31
C PHE A 58 27.19 9.50 -4.14
N HIS A 59 26.51 10.49 -4.74
CA HIS A 59 27.20 11.58 -5.47
C HIS A 59 28.11 12.39 -4.54
N LEU A 60 27.63 12.75 -3.34
CA LEU A 60 28.44 13.48 -2.35
C LEU A 60 29.67 12.67 -1.92
N LEU A 61 29.52 11.37 -1.69
CA LEU A 61 30.62 10.49 -1.32
C LEU A 61 31.66 10.40 -2.44
N MET A 62 31.22 10.31 -3.70
CA MET A 62 32.12 10.27 -4.86
C MET A 62 32.85 11.59 -5.09
N THR A 63 32.16 12.73 -4.98
CA THR A 63 32.81 14.04 -5.02
C THR A 63 33.82 14.19 -3.88
N GLY A 64 33.51 13.67 -2.69
CA GLY A 64 34.43 13.60 -1.56
C GLY A 64 35.71 12.84 -1.91
N VAL A 65 35.58 11.59 -2.39
CA VAL A 65 36.73 10.75 -2.75
C VAL A 65 37.58 11.36 -3.87
N LEU A 66 36.97 12.02 -4.85
CA LEU A 66 37.69 12.68 -5.95
C LEU A 66 38.44 13.93 -5.50
N THR A 67 37.87 14.69 -4.55
CA THR A 67 38.54 15.84 -3.92
C THR A 67 39.81 15.41 -3.20
N LEU A 68 39.77 14.28 -2.48
CA LEU A 68 40.95 13.74 -1.80
C LEU A 68 42.04 13.24 -2.76
N LYS A 69 41.69 12.95 -4.02
CA LYS A 69 42.59 12.37 -5.02
C LYS A 69 43.22 13.43 -5.95
N GLU A 70 43.12 14.72 -5.60
CA GLU A 70 43.73 15.86 -6.30
C GLU A 70 43.39 15.93 -7.81
N CYS A 71 42.23 15.41 -8.22
CA CYS A 71 41.77 15.39 -9.61
C CYS A 71 40.82 16.56 -9.90
N PHE A 72 41.35 17.78 -9.93
CA PHE A 72 40.54 19.01 -10.04
C PHE A 72 39.62 19.06 -11.27
N ALA A 73 40.06 18.56 -12.43
CA ALA A 73 39.25 18.54 -13.65
C ALA A 73 38.00 17.66 -13.51
N ALA A 74 38.11 16.53 -12.81
CA ALA A 74 36.99 15.61 -12.59
C ALA A 74 36.03 16.12 -11.52
N SER A 75 36.53 16.74 -10.45
CA SER A 75 35.70 17.30 -9.38
C SER A 75 34.83 18.46 -9.86
N VAL A 76 35.34 19.33 -10.73
CA VAL A 76 34.55 20.45 -11.29
C VAL A 76 33.39 19.93 -12.15
N SER A 77 33.61 18.88 -12.95
CA SER A 77 32.56 18.28 -13.77
C SER A 77 31.51 17.51 -12.95
N MET A 78 31.87 17.04 -11.75
CA MET A 78 30.98 16.31 -10.85
C MET A 78 30.11 17.19 -9.96
N LEU A 79 30.48 18.45 -9.73
CA LEU A 79 29.71 19.40 -8.91
C LEU A 79 28.31 19.77 -9.46
N PRO A 80 28.07 19.94 -10.78
CA PRO A 80 26.72 20.24 -11.27
C PRO A 80 25.73 19.07 -11.14
N LEU A 81 26.22 17.82 -11.11
CA LEU A 81 25.38 16.61 -11.02
C LEU A 81 24.48 16.56 -9.76
N PRO A 82 24.99 16.73 -8.52
CA PRO A 82 24.15 16.72 -7.33
C PRO A 82 23.14 17.88 -7.32
N VAL A 83 23.51 19.05 -7.86
CA VAL A 83 22.62 20.21 -7.97
C VAL A 83 21.43 19.90 -8.88
N ILE A 84 21.70 19.34 -10.07
CA ILE A 84 20.64 18.92 -11.01
C ILE A 84 19.76 17.84 -10.38
N THR A 85 20.35 16.90 -9.63
CA THR A 85 19.60 15.82 -8.96
C THR A 85 18.64 16.36 -7.89
N ILE A 86 19.06 17.36 -7.13
CA ILE A 86 18.22 18.02 -6.11
C ILE A 86 17.08 18.81 -6.77
N LEU A 87 17.37 19.55 -7.84
CA LEU A 87 16.34 20.26 -8.60
C LEU A 87 15.30 19.31 -9.18
N PHE A 88 15.75 18.19 -9.75
CA PHE A 88 14.88 17.15 -10.28
C PHE A 88 14.03 16.47 -9.20
N PHE A 89 14.61 16.25 -8.01
CA PHE A 89 13.86 15.74 -6.86
C PHE A 89 12.73 16.68 -6.44
N LEU A 90 13.02 17.97 -6.31
CA LEU A 90 12.00 18.97 -5.97
C LEU A 90 10.94 19.08 -7.07
N PHE A 91 11.35 18.99 -8.33
CA PHE A 91 10.44 18.96 -9.47
C PHE A 91 9.49 17.75 -9.40
N ILE A 92 10.01 16.53 -9.20
CA ILE A 92 9.16 15.33 -9.10
C ILE A 92 8.27 15.39 -7.87
N GLN A 93 8.77 15.86 -6.72
CA GLN A 93 7.94 16.01 -5.54
C GLN A 93 6.77 16.96 -5.80
N GLN A 94 6.99 18.06 -6.51
CA GLN A 94 5.91 19.00 -6.81
C GLN A 94 4.94 18.46 -7.86
N HIS A 95 5.43 17.77 -8.89
CA HIS A 95 4.61 17.32 -10.01
C HIS A 95 3.92 15.97 -9.81
N CYS A 96 4.49 15.05 -9.02
CA CYS A 96 3.94 13.69 -8.88
C CYS A 96 3.22 13.48 -7.54
N LEU A 97 3.73 14.01 -6.42
CA LEU A 97 3.10 13.81 -5.11
C LEU A 97 1.79 14.59 -4.96
N LYS A 98 1.79 15.86 -5.39
CA LYS A 98 0.61 16.73 -5.25
C LYS A 98 -0.63 16.18 -5.97
N PRO A 99 -0.58 15.79 -7.27
CA PRO A 99 -1.75 15.24 -7.94
C PRO A 99 -2.05 13.79 -7.53
N SER A 100 -1.06 13.02 -7.06
CA SER A 100 -1.31 11.66 -6.56
C SER A 100 -2.21 11.61 -5.33
N MET A 101 -2.28 12.70 -4.55
CA MET A 101 -3.13 12.78 -3.35
C MET A 101 -4.60 13.02 -3.67
N TYR A 102 -4.91 13.60 -4.83
CA TYR A 102 -6.27 14.03 -5.17
C TYR A 102 -6.75 13.34 -6.44
N LEU A 103 -7.94 12.74 -6.38
CA LEU A 103 -8.61 12.25 -7.57
C LEU A 103 -9.01 13.45 -8.44
N SER A 104 -8.66 13.43 -9.74
CA SER A 104 -9.06 14.51 -10.64
C SER A 104 -10.58 14.50 -10.84
N LEU A 105 -11.18 15.69 -10.91
CA LEU A 105 -12.64 15.83 -11.03
C LEU A 105 -13.19 15.12 -12.26
N ASN A 106 -12.47 15.19 -13.38
CA ASN A 106 -12.84 14.49 -14.62
C ASN A 106 -12.85 12.96 -14.42
N MET A 107 -11.86 12.41 -13.71
CA MET A 107 -11.84 10.98 -13.39
C MET A 107 -12.99 10.61 -12.44
N ALA A 108 -13.32 11.46 -11.47
CA ALA A 108 -14.44 11.24 -10.56
C ALA A 108 -15.78 11.17 -11.31
N VAL A 109 -15.99 12.07 -12.29
CA VAL A 109 -17.18 12.04 -13.16
C VAL A 109 -17.19 10.78 -14.02
N GLY A 110 -16.07 10.40 -14.64
CA GLY A 110 -15.97 9.17 -15.43
C GLY A 110 -16.28 7.90 -14.63
N LEU A 111 -15.86 7.84 -13.35
CA LEU A 111 -16.20 6.75 -12.44
C LEU A 111 -17.70 6.71 -12.09
N ALA A 112 -18.36 7.88 -12.05
CA ALA A 112 -19.79 7.99 -11.82
C ALA A 112 -20.61 7.45 -12.99
N GLU A 113 -20.19 7.74 -14.22
CA GLU A 113 -20.82 7.21 -15.43
C GLU A 113 -20.58 5.70 -15.57
N ALA A 114 -19.39 5.20 -15.20
CA ALA A 114 -19.04 3.78 -15.32
C ALA A 114 -19.75 2.86 -14.31
N SER A 115 -20.11 3.35 -13.11
CA SER A 115 -20.77 2.54 -12.07
C SER A 115 -21.84 3.32 -11.28
N PRO A 116 -22.95 3.71 -11.93
CA PRO A 116 -23.95 4.59 -11.31
C PRO A 116 -24.60 3.99 -10.06
N HIS A 117 -24.84 2.68 -10.07
CA HIS A 117 -25.46 1.98 -8.93
C HIS A 117 -24.57 1.96 -7.69
N PHE A 118 -23.25 1.78 -7.87
CA PHE A 118 -22.28 1.72 -6.77
C PHE A 118 -22.16 3.08 -6.07
N LEU A 119 -22.00 4.17 -6.84
CA LEU A 119 -21.90 5.50 -6.23
C LEU A 119 -23.18 5.92 -5.50
N GLN A 120 -24.34 5.51 -6.00
CA GLN A 120 -25.60 5.80 -5.33
C GLN A 120 -25.70 5.11 -3.95
N GLU A 121 -25.18 3.89 -3.83
CA GLU A 121 -25.14 3.14 -2.57
C GLU A 121 -24.15 3.73 -1.57
N VAL A 122 -22.96 4.13 -2.04
CA VAL A 122 -21.96 4.86 -1.24
C VAL A 122 -22.54 6.19 -0.74
N ALA A 123 -23.15 6.97 -1.64
CA ALA A 123 -23.73 8.28 -1.30
C ALA A 123 -24.87 8.16 -0.27
N ARG A 124 -25.76 7.19 -0.44
CA ARG A 124 -26.84 6.92 0.54
C ARG A 124 -26.31 6.46 1.89
N SER A 125 -25.24 5.67 1.90
CA SER A 125 -24.62 5.20 3.14
C SER A 125 -23.88 6.32 3.88
N TYR A 126 -23.22 7.20 3.12
CA TYR A 126 -22.53 8.37 3.65
C TYR A 126 -23.51 9.36 4.29
N VAL A 127 -24.60 9.73 3.61
CA VAL A 127 -25.61 10.67 4.15
C VAL A 127 -26.26 10.14 5.44
N ARG A 128 -26.47 8.82 5.51
CA ARG A 128 -27.13 8.17 6.66
C ARG A 128 -26.23 8.04 7.88
N ASN A 129 -24.99 7.57 7.68
CA ASN A 129 -24.10 7.19 8.79
C ASN A 129 -22.88 8.10 8.95
N HIS A 130 -22.65 9.06 8.07
CA HIS A 130 -21.43 9.88 8.01
C HIS A 130 -20.14 9.03 8.01
N ARG A 131 -20.22 7.78 7.54
CA ARG A 131 -19.10 6.84 7.46
C ARG A 131 -19.08 6.20 6.07
N VAL A 132 -17.90 6.15 5.47
CA VAL A 132 -17.65 5.34 4.28
C VAL A 132 -17.53 3.87 4.70
N PRO A 133 -18.16 2.92 4.01
CA PRO A 133 -18.03 1.51 4.37
C PRO A 133 -16.59 1.01 4.33
N PRO A 134 -16.20 0.14 5.28
CA PRO A 134 -14.79 -0.22 5.52
C PRO A 134 -14.17 -1.04 4.39
N ALA A 135 -14.98 -1.62 3.50
CA ALA A 135 -14.52 -2.44 2.37
C ALA A 135 -13.73 -1.63 1.32
N TYR A 136 -13.81 -0.31 1.34
CA TYR A 136 -13.13 0.57 0.40
C TYR A 136 -12.58 1.77 1.15
N GLY A 137 -11.46 1.54 1.83
CA GLY A 137 -10.55 2.59 2.26
C GLY A 137 -9.96 3.32 1.05
N LEU A 138 -10.78 4.06 0.31
CA LEU A 138 -10.29 5.18 -0.49
C LEU A 138 -9.57 6.08 0.50
N SER A 139 -8.32 6.38 0.16
CA SER A 139 -7.28 6.97 1.00
C SER A 139 -7.58 8.38 1.55
N THR A 140 -8.74 8.60 2.17
CA THR A 140 -9.14 9.85 2.83
C THR A 140 -8.55 9.90 4.24
N SER A 141 -7.25 9.65 4.35
CA SER A 141 -6.49 10.08 5.52
C SER A 141 -6.06 11.52 5.23
N SER A 142 -6.83 12.49 5.71
CA SER A 142 -6.45 13.90 5.71
C SER A 142 -5.08 14.01 6.39
N THR A 143 -4.06 14.38 5.61
CA THR A 143 -2.71 14.65 6.11
C THR A 143 -2.74 15.90 6.97
N ASN A 144 -3.07 15.73 8.26
CA ASN A 144 -2.40 16.46 9.32
C ASN A 144 -1.38 15.49 9.94
N GLY A 145 -0.10 15.74 9.66
CA GLY A 145 0.91 15.69 10.69
C GLY A 145 1.51 14.38 11.18
N ASP A 146 0.96 13.18 10.94
CA ASP A 146 1.50 11.98 11.61
C ASP A 146 1.92 10.85 10.65
N TYR A 147 3.22 10.80 10.35
CA TYR A 147 3.90 9.61 9.82
C TYR A 147 4.24 8.65 10.98
N LEU A 148 3.25 8.29 11.79
CA LEU A 148 3.41 7.21 12.74
C LEU A 148 3.07 5.92 11.98
N TYR A 149 4.06 5.05 11.80
CA TYR A 149 3.82 3.70 11.31
C TYR A 149 2.92 3.00 12.33
N ASP A 150 1.64 2.91 12.03
CA ASP A 150 0.70 2.07 12.76
C ASP A 150 1.05 0.62 12.39
N TYR A 151 1.96 0.02 13.17
CA TYR A 151 2.01 -1.43 13.30
C TYR A 151 0.76 -1.79 14.13
N GLU A 152 -0.31 -2.20 13.46
CA GLU A 152 -1.29 -3.06 14.11
C GLU A 152 -0.52 -4.31 14.57
N GLU A 153 -0.12 -4.32 15.84
CA GLU A 153 0.17 -5.55 16.56
C GLU A 153 -1.07 -6.45 16.36
N ILE A 154 -0.88 -7.54 15.62
CA ILE A 154 -1.80 -8.67 15.68
C ILE A 154 -1.75 -9.17 17.14
N SER A 155 -2.61 -8.59 17.97
CA SER A 155 -3.05 -9.23 19.20
C SER A 155 -3.82 -10.48 18.77
N PRO A 156 -3.50 -11.66 19.32
CA PRO A 156 -4.09 -12.94 18.91
C PRO A 156 -5.50 -13.14 19.49
N ASP A 157 -6.37 -12.14 19.37
CA ASP A 157 -7.77 -12.25 19.80
C ASP A 157 -8.71 -11.40 18.93
N MET A 158 -8.90 -11.82 17.68
CA MET A 158 -10.08 -11.39 16.92
C MET A 158 -10.61 -12.55 16.09
N THR A 159 -11.14 -13.55 16.78
CA THR A 159 -12.18 -14.39 16.20
C THR A 159 -13.37 -13.51 15.79
N PRO A 160 -13.95 -13.68 14.60
CA PRO A 160 -15.12 -12.93 14.20
C PRO A 160 -16.31 -13.36 15.05
N THR A 161 -16.65 -12.57 16.07
CA THR A 161 -17.94 -12.73 16.76
C THR A 161 -19.03 -12.10 15.88
N PRO A 162 -20.05 -12.86 15.44
CA PRO A 162 -21.17 -12.33 14.70
C PRO A 162 -22.10 -11.60 15.68
N SER A 163 -21.88 -10.30 15.89
CA SER A 163 -22.73 -9.48 16.74
C SER A 163 -23.62 -8.56 15.90
N CYS A 164 -24.60 -9.15 15.21
CA CYS A 164 -25.91 -8.54 14.95
C CYS A 164 -26.84 -9.57 14.26
N GLY A 165 -27.52 -10.41 15.05
CA GLY A 165 -28.51 -11.35 14.51
C GLY A 165 -28.84 -12.57 15.38
N ARG A 166 -28.11 -12.80 16.49
CA ARG A 166 -28.27 -14.00 17.33
C ARG A 166 -29.37 -13.88 18.40
N HIS A 167 -29.82 -12.67 18.75
CA HIS A 167 -30.88 -12.50 19.76
C HIS A 167 -32.30 -12.84 19.25
N SER A 168 -32.59 -12.64 17.97
CA SER A 168 -33.89 -12.99 17.36
C SER A 168 -34.02 -14.49 17.04
N LEU A 169 -32.90 -15.15 16.70
CA LEU A 169 -32.92 -16.55 16.28
C LEU A 169 -33.10 -17.52 17.47
N ASN A 170 -32.57 -17.18 18.65
CA ASN A 170 -32.64 -18.05 19.83
C ASN A 170 -34.05 -18.07 20.46
N GLU A 171 -34.79 -16.97 20.41
CA GLU A 171 -36.20 -16.96 20.83
C GLU A 171 -37.11 -17.73 19.85
N GLN A 172 -36.78 -17.73 18.55
CA GLN A 172 -37.52 -18.51 17.55
C GLN A 172 -37.20 -20.01 17.61
N LEU A 173 -35.94 -20.39 17.88
CA LEU A 173 -35.55 -21.79 18.08
C LEU A 173 -36.08 -22.37 19.40
N ALA A 174 -36.14 -21.59 20.48
CA ALA A 174 -36.74 -22.04 21.75
C ALA A 174 -38.25 -22.31 21.63
N ARG A 175 -38.97 -21.56 20.78
CA ARG A 175 -40.40 -21.84 20.48
C ARG A 175 -40.60 -23.03 19.55
N MET A 176 -39.66 -23.34 18.66
CA MET A 176 -39.75 -24.50 17.76
C MET A 176 -39.28 -25.82 18.39
N VAL A 177 -38.35 -25.78 19.35
CA VAL A 177 -37.83 -27.00 20.03
C VAL A 177 -38.75 -27.48 21.16
N GLY A 178 -39.65 -26.64 21.66
CA GLY A 178 -40.60 -26.99 22.73
C GLY A 178 -41.82 -27.83 22.31
N THR A 179 -41.99 -28.18 21.02
CA THR A 179 -43.19 -28.87 20.51
C THR A 179 -42.93 -30.23 19.85
N ARG A 180 -41.73 -30.79 19.98
CA ARG A 180 -41.42 -32.09 19.35
C ARG A 180 -40.68 -33.03 20.30
N SER A 181 -41.38 -33.48 21.34
CA SER A 181 -41.06 -34.75 22.00
C SER A 181 -41.31 -35.87 21.00
N VAL A 182 -40.25 -36.28 20.30
CA VAL A 182 -40.26 -37.48 19.46
C VAL A 182 -40.10 -38.68 20.39
N ASP A 183 -41.20 -39.39 20.61
CA ASP A 183 -41.24 -40.66 21.33
C ASP A 183 -40.53 -41.75 20.51
N TRP A 184 -39.39 -42.22 21.01
CA TRP A 184 -38.59 -43.29 20.38
C TRP A 184 -39.07 -44.71 20.74
N ARG A 185 -40.29 -44.85 21.27
CA ARG A 185 -40.84 -46.13 21.75
C ARG A 185 -41.77 -46.86 20.77
N GLU A 186 -42.02 -46.33 19.58
CA GLU A 186 -42.89 -46.96 18.56
C GLU A 186 -42.16 -47.59 17.36
N LEU A 187 -40.83 -47.73 17.39
CA LEU A 187 -40.06 -48.35 16.28
C LEU A 187 -39.51 -49.75 16.60
N LEU A 188 -39.96 -50.40 17.68
CA LEU A 188 -39.51 -51.74 18.09
C LEU A 188 -40.67 -52.67 18.49
N THR A 189 -41.69 -52.75 17.63
CA THR A 189 -42.67 -53.85 17.55
C THR A 189 -43.12 -53.99 16.11
#